data_AF-A0A2V5X9P7-F1
#
_entry.id   AF-A0A2V5X9P7-F1
#
_cell.length_a   1.000
_cell.length_b   1.000
_cell.length_c   1.000
_cell.angle_alpha   90.00
_cell.angle_beta   90.00
_cell.angle_gamma   90.00
#
_symmetry.space_group_name_H-M   'P 1'
#
loop_
_entity.id
_entity.type
_entity.pdbx_description
1 polymer ?
#
loop_
_entity_poly.entity_id
_entity_poly.type
_entity_poly.pdbx_seq_one_letter_code
_entity_poly.pdbx_strand_id
1 'polypeptide(L)'
;MTAPRTFALLLTLSVCASFQRSVSAADPPPPVINTVTLTNGQKRISWTPYPATFQYKIFRADDPSQPFVEDTSGNVSGFDWTAPLDNGNGFHRLHAVPVSTNDLLVANVLNRLAYGPTPDELERVRAMGPDIYIQEQLAPEQIDENLSIDDVTTNFGSGWQYFTATGNASSTNLYIYLNTPGDCFVDDIQFVAGANPGVGVT
;
A
#
# COMPACT_ATOMS: atom_id res chain seq x y z
N MET A 1 -9.78 45.20 -59.64
CA MET A 1 -10.01 43.79 -59.24
C MET A 1 -9.33 43.60 -57.89
N THR A 2 -10.11 43.70 -56.81
CA THR A 2 -9.63 43.75 -55.43
C THR A 2 -10.51 42.81 -54.61
N ALA A 3 -9.96 41.66 -54.21
CA ALA A 3 -10.66 40.67 -53.38
C ALA A 3 -10.26 40.86 -51.91
N PRO A 4 -11.20 40.94 -50.96
CA PRO A 4 -10.88 40.96 -49.54
C PRO A 4 -10.63 39.53 -49.04
N ARG A 5 -9.51 39.32 -48.35
CA ARG A 5 -9.19 38.09 -47.62
C ARG A 5 -9.70 38.22 -46.19
N THR A 6 -10.86 37.64 -45.90
CA THR A 6 -11.38 37.45 -44.55
C THR A 6 -10.70 36.24 -43.90
N PHE A 7 -9.93 36.48 -42.84
CA PHE A 7 -9.28 35.43 -42.05
C PHE A 7 -10.21 35.06 -40.89
N ALA A 8 -10.83 33.88 -40.95
CA ALA A 8 -11.70 33.38 -39.89
C ALA A 8 -10.85 32.68 -38.81
N LEU A 9 -10.94 33.16 -37.57
CA LEU A 9 -10.27 32.59 -36.39
C LEU A 9 -11.15 31.46 -35.82
N LEU A 10 -10.72 30.20 -35.99
CA LEU A 10 -11.37 29.02 -35.41
C LEU A 10 -10.78 28.74 -34.01
N LEU A 11 -11.56 29.04 -32.97
CA LEU A 11 -11.24 28.68 -31.59
C LEU A 11 -11.71 27.23 -31.34
N THR A 12 -10.79 26.26 -31.30
CA THR A 12 -11.10 24.88 -30.91
C THR A 12 -11.05 24.75 -29.38
N LEU A 13 -12.22 24.64 -28.75
CA LEU A 13 -12.34 24.19 -27.36
C LEU A 13 -12.01 22.69 -27.29
N SER A 14 -10.81 22.36 -26.80
CA SER A 14 -10.46 20.97 -26.47
C SER A 14 -11.03 20.64 -25.09
N VAL A 15 -12.22 20.06 -25.05
CA VAL A 15 -12.78 19.49 -23.81
C VAL A 15 -12.06 18.19 -23.52
N CYS A 16 -11.07 18.22 -22.63
CA CYS A 16 -10.52 17.01 -22.01
C CYS A 16 -11.56 16.44 -21.05
N ALA A 17 -12.41 15.52 -21.54
CA ALA A 17 -13.21 14.68 -20.68
C ALA A 17 -12.28 13.66 -20.00
N SER A 18 -11.98 13.87 -18.72
CA SER A 18 -11.32 12.88 -17.88
C SER A 18 -12.26 11.69 -17.66
N PHE A 19 -12.08 10.63 -18.43
CA PHE A 19 -12.72 9.34 -18.18
C PHE A 19 -12.13 8.77 -16.89
N GLN A 20 -12.87 8.86 -15.78
CA GLN A 20 -12.56 8.08 -14.58
C GLN A 20 -12.70 6.59 -14.94
N ARG A 21 -11.57 5.90 -15.11
CA ARG A 21 -11.55 4.44 -15.19
C ARG A 21 -11.80 3.90 -13.78
N SER A 22 -12.94 3.27 -13.56
CA SER A 22 -13.11 2.38 -12.42
C SER A 22 -12.07 1.26 -12.52
N VAL A 23 -11.17 1.17 -11.55
CA VAL A 23 -10.23 0.05 -11.44
C VAL A 23 -11.00 -1.12 -10.81
N SER A 24 -11.54 -1.99 -11.65
CA SER A 24 -11.96 -3.33 -11.21
C SER A 24 -10.77 -4.26 -11.32
N ALA A 25 -10.55 -5.12 -10.32
CA ALA A 25 -9.59 -6.20 -10.43
C ALA A 25 -10.01 -7.09 -11.61
N ALA A 26 -9.20 -7.14 -12.66
CA ALA A 26 -9.38 -8.08 -13.75
C ALA A 26 -8.97 -9.48 -13.28
N ASP A 27 -9.67 -10.51 -13.74
CA ASP A 27 -9.25 -11.89 -13.48
C ASP A 27 -7.80 -12.07 -13.96
N PRO A 28 -6.91 -12.58 -13.10
CA PRO A 28 -5.52 -12.76 -13.46
C PRO A 28 -5.41 -13.72 -14.64
N PRO A 29 -4.47 -13.51 -15.56
CA PRO A 29 -4.31 -14.39 -16.72
C PRO A 29 -4.02 -15.82 -16.25
N PRO A 30 -4.57 -16.85 -16.94
CA PRO A 30 -4.32 -18.24 -16.57
C PRO A 30 -2.82 -18.56 -16.62
N PRO A 31 -2.32 -19.47 -15.76
CA PRO A 31 -0.90 -19.79 -15.74
C PRO A 31 -0.47 -20.44 -17.05
N VAL A 32 0.70 -20.05 -17.54
CA VAL A 32 1.26 -20.55 -18.80
C VAL A 32 2.48 -21.40 -18.51
N ILE A 33 2.61 -22.54 -19.20
CA ILE A 33 3.84 -23.34 -19.19
C ILE A 33 4.88 -22.60 -20.05
N ASN A 34 5.98 -22.17 -19.42
CA ASN A 34 7.04 -21.40 -20.08
C ASN A 34 8.02 -22.29 -20.83
N THR A 35 8.49 -23.34 -20.15
CA THR A 35 9.57 -24.18 -20.65
C THR A 35 9.33 -25.64 -20.27
N VAL A 36 9.62 -26.53 -21.21
CA VAL A 36 9.71 -27.96 -20.99
C VAL A 36 11.11 -28.39 -21.38
N THR A 37 11.89 -28.88 -20.42
CA THR A 37 13.28 -29.31 -20.65
C THR A 37 13.46 -30.77 -20.27
N LEU A 38 14.18 -31.51 -21.11
CA LEU A 38 14.49 -32.92 -20.92
C LEU A 38 16.02 -33.06 -20.80
N THR A 39 16.51 -33.25 -19.57
CA THR A 39 17.96 -33.27 -19.28
C THR A 39 18.27 -34.35 -18.25
N ASN A 40 19.38 -35.07 -18.44
CA ASN A 40 19.87 -36.09 -17.48
C ASN A 40 18.81 -37.14 -17.08
N GLY A 41 17.97 -37.57 -18.03
CA GLY A 41 16.91 -38.54 -17.74
C GLY A 41 15.78 -37.98 -16.87
N GLN A 42 15.64 -36.65 -16.78
CA GLN A 42 14.55 -35.97 -16.09
C GLN A 42 13.80 -35.03 -17.02
N LYS A 43 12.48 -34.97 -16.84
CA LYS A 43 11.57 -33.99 -17.44
C LYS A 43 11.31 -32.89 -16.43
N ARG A 44 11.52 -31.64 -16.83
CA ARG A 44 11.17 -30.46 -16.04
C ARG A 44 10.19 -29.59 -16.82
N ILE A 45 9.11 -29.20 -16.16
CA ILE A 45 8.09 -28.28 -16.66
C ILE A 45 8.08 -27.07 -15.74
N SER A 46 8.26 -25.88 -16.29
CA SER A 46 8.26 -24.62 -15.54
C SER A 46 7.10 -23.74 -16.00
N TRP A 47 6.47 -23.02 -15.07
CA TRP A 47 5.32 -22.17 -15.37
C TRP A 47 5.35 -20.83 -14.63
N THR A 48 4.52 -19.89 -15.09
CA THR A 48 4.32 -18.61 -14.41
C THR A 48 3.39 -18.79 -13.21
N PRO A 49 3.70 -18.18 -12.05
CA PRO A 49 2.82 -18.27 -10.87
C PRO A 49 1.44 -17.66 -11.14
N TYR A 50 0.41 -18.31 -10.61
CA TYR A 50 -0.96 -17.82 -10.56
C TYR A 50 -1.32 -17.40 -9.13
N PRO A 51 -1.91 -16.20 -8.93
CA PRO A 51 -2.23 -15.69 -7.60
C PRO A 51 -3.26 -16.56 -6.89
N ALA A 52 -3.24 -16.54 -5.55
CA ALA A 52 -4.16 -17.29 -4.70
C ALA A 52 -4.21 -18.80 -5.02
N THR A 53 -3.09 -19.39 -5.46
CA THR A 53 -2.97 -20.83 -5.69
C THR A 53 -2.49 -21.53 -4.42
N PHE A 54 -3.24 -22.53 -3.96
CA PHE A 54 -2.84 -23.38 -2.84
C PHE A 54 -1.80 -24.42 -3.26
N GLN A 55 -2.00 -25.06 -4.41
CA GLN A 55 -1.10 -26.08 -4.94
C GLN A 55 -1.16 -26.17 -6.47
N TYR A 56 -0.06 -26.60 -7.09
CA TYR A 56 -0.01 -26.94 -8.50
C TYR A 56 0.01 -28.45 -8.68
N LYS A 57 -0.72 -28.93 -9.69
CA LYS A 57 -0.74 -30.32 -10.10
C LYS A 57 -0.47 -30.42 -11.58
N ILE A 58 0.30 -31.42 -11.98
CA ILE A 58 0.48 -31.78 -13.39
C ILE A 58 -0.43 -32.95 -13.67
N PHE A 59 -1.19 -32.84 -14.76
CA PHE A 59 -1.93 -33.95 -15.32
C PHE A 59 -1.33 -34.34 -16.66
N ARG A 60 -1.47 -35.60 -17.02
CA ARG A 60 -0.97 -36.18 -18.26
C ARG A 60 -2.05 -36.97 -18.99
N ALA A 61 -2.01 -36.94 -20.32
CA ALA A 61 -2.68 -37.88 -21.20
C ALA A 61 -1.76 -38.24 -22.38
N ASP A 62 -1.88 -39.44 -22.94
CA ASP A 62 -1.10 -39.83 -24.14
C ASP A 62 -1.75 -39.29 -25.44
N ASP A 63 -3.02 -38.89 -25.38
CA ASP A 63 -3.79 -38.27 -26.45
C ASP A 63 -4.61 -37.11 -25.85
N PRO A 64 -4.63 -35.91 -26.48
CA PRO A 64 -5.33 -34.74 -25.94
C PRO A 64 -6.86 -34.90 -25.88
N SER A 65 -7.42 -35.88 -26.60
CA SER A 65 -8.85 -36.21 -26.56
C SER A 65 -9.24 -37.09 -25.36
N GLN A 66 -8.25 -37.69 -24.68
CA GLN A 66 -8.48 -38.56 -23.55
C GLN A 66 -8.55 -37.79 -22.22
N PRO A 67 -9.19 -38.35 -21.17
CA PRO A 67 -9.16 -37.78 -19.85
C PRO A 67 -7.72 -37.67 -19.33
N PHE A 68 -7.35 -36.47 -18.88
CA PHE A 68 -6.08 -36.19 -18.23
C PHE A 68 -6.09 -36.74 -16.80
N VAL A 69 -5.08 -37.53 -16.44
CA VAL A 69 -4.89 -38.13 -15.11
C VAL A 69 -3.73 -37.44 -14.40
N GLU A 70 -3.81 -37.27 -13.08
CA GLU A 70 -2.76 -36.62 -12.30
C GLU A 70 -1.45 -37.41 -12.40
N ASP A 71 -0.36 -36.72 -12.77
CA ASP A 71 0.98 -37.29 -12.89
C ASP A 71 1.69 -37.20 -11.53
N THR A 72 1.61 -38.27 -10.77
CA THR A 72 2.22 -38.40 -9.43
C THR A 72 3.67 -38.88 -9.46
N SER A 73 4.26 -39.08 -10.65
CA SER A 73 5.64 -39.56 -10.79
C SER A 73 6.70 -38.50 -10.47
N GLY A 74 6.29 -37.23 -10.48
CA GLY A 74 7.16 -36.08 -10.24
C GLY A 74 6.85 -35.33 -8.95
N ASN A 75 7.74 -34.39 -8.63
CA ASN A 75 7.61 -33.50 -7.50
C ASN A 75 7.54 -32.04 -7.95
N VAL A 76 6.69 -31.26 -7.31
CA VAL A 76 6.64 -29.79 -7.49
C VAL A 76 7.59 -29.13 -6.49
N SER A 77 8.46 -28.25 -6.98
CA SER A 77 9.32 -27.38 -6.18
C SER A 77 9.24 -25.96 -6.71
N GLY A 78 8.65 -25.04 -5.93
CA GLY A 78 8.36 -23.68 -6.40
C GLY A 78 7.41 -23.69 -7.60
N PHE A 79 7.91 -23.28 -8.77
CA PHE A 79 7.15 -23.22 -10.03
C PHE A 79 7.70 -24.18 -11.09
N ASP A 80 8.44 -25.19 -10.63
CA ASP A 80 8.97 -26.27 -11.43
C ASP A 80 8.39 -27.60 -10.97
N TRP A 81 7.95 -28.42 -11.92
CA TRP A 81 7.66 -29.82 -11.68
C TRP A 81 8.73 -30.66 -12.37
N THR A 82 9.33 -31.59 -11.62
CA THR A 82 10.35 -32.51 -12.13
C THR A 82 9.93 -33.95 -11.95
N ALA A 83 10.00 -34.75 -13.01
CA ALA A 83 9.74 -36.18 -13.00
C ALA A 83 10.84 -36.96 -13.75
N PRO A 84 11.00 -38.26 -13.48
CA PRO A 84 11.81 -39.13 -14.33
C PRO A 84 11.32 -39.07 -15.78
N LEU A 85 12.27 -39.09 -16.72
CA LEU A 85 11.95 -39.20 -18.14
C LEU A 85 11.42 -40.60 -18.42
N ASP A 86 10.25 -40.68 -19.01
CA ASP A 86 9.65 -41.93 -19.45
C ASP A 86 9.77 -42.07 -20.98
N ASN A 87 9.62 -43.28 -21.48
CA ASN A 87 9.82 -43.59 -22.91
C ASN A 87 8.64 -43.15 -23.80
N GLY A 88 7.60 -42.51 -23.24
CA GLY A 88 6.37 -42.14 -23.96
C GLY A 88 6.24 -40.64 -24.21
N ASN A 89 5.79 -40.28 -25.41
CA ASN A 89 5.29 -38.94 -25.68
C ASN A 89 3.96 -38.76 -24.92
N GLY A 90 3.77 -37.63 -24.25
CA GLY A 90 2.56 -37.34 -23.50
C GLY A 90 2.26 -35.85 -23.47
N PHE A 91 0.97 -35.53 -23.42
CA PHE A 91 0.46 -34.18 -23.25
C PHE A 91 0.36 -33.89 -21.76
N HIS A 92 0.89 -32.73 -21.35
CA HIS A 92 0.85 -32.28 -19.96
C HIS A 92 -0.05 -31.07 -19.82
N ARG A 93 -0.84 -31.05 -18.75
CA ARG A 93 -1.69 -29.92 -18.38
C ARG A 93 -1.37 -29.50 -16.96
N LEU A 94 -1.06 -28.22 -16.80
CA LEU A 94 -0.95 -27.58 -15.50
C LEU A 94 -2.36 -27.31 -14.95
N HIS A 95 -2.57 -27.67 -13.69
CA HIS A 95 -3.78 -27.32 -12.95
C HIS A 95 -3.39 -26.58 -11.67
N ALA A 96 -3.76 -25.30 -11.60
CA ALA A 96 -3.64 -24.50 -10.40
C ALA A 96 -4.88 -24.72 -9.54
N VAL A 97 -4.70 -25.24 -8.34
CA VAL A 97 -5.78 -25.41 -7.37
C VAL A 97 -5.86 -24.13 -6.54
N PRO A 98 -6.92 -23.32 -6.68
CA PRO A 98 -7.03 -22.09 -5.92
C PRO A 98 -7.22 -22.36 -4.43
N VAL A 99 -6.84 -21.39 -3.62
CA VAL A 99 -7.21 -21.33 -2.20
C VAL A 99 -8.73 -21.29 -2.08
N SER A 100 -9.29 -21.93 -1.05
CA SER A 100 -10.74 -21.99 -0.87
C SER A 100 -11.32 -20.58 -0.67
N THR A 101 -12.55 -20.34 -1.14
CA THR A 101 -13.22 -19.04 -0.96
C THR A 101 -13.34 -18.67 0.52
N ASN A 102 -13.55 -19.66 1.40
CA ASN A 102 -13.62 -19.42 2.85
C ASN A 102 -12.25 -18.99 3.41
N ASP A 103 -11.15 -19.61 2.99
CA ASP A 103 -9.81 -19.20 3.45
C ASP A 103 -9.42 -17.82 2.90
N LEU A 104 -9.81 -17.50 1.66
CA LEU A 104 -9.67 -16.15 1.11
C LEU A 104 -10.49 -15.12 1.90
N LEU A 105 -11.70 -15.48 2.32
CA LEU A 105 -12.52 -14.63 3.18
C LEU A 105 -11.89 -14.49 4.57
N VAL A 106 -11.39 -15.56 5.17
CA VAL A 106 -10.67 -15.53 6.45
C VAL A 106 -9.44 -14.64 6.36
N ALA A 107 -8.63 -14.77 5.30
CA ALA A 107 -7.48 -13.90 5.07
C ALA A 107 -7.90 -12.43 4.93
N ASN A 108 -8.97 -12.14 4.19
CA ASN A 108 -9.52 -10.79 4.10
C ASN A 108 -10.01 -10.29 5.45
N VAL A 109 -10.76 -11.09 6.21
CA VAL A 109 -11.25 -10.76 7.55
C VAL A 109 -10.11 -10.49 8.51
N LEU A 110 -9.06 -11.31 8.51
CA LEU A 110 -7.87 -11.06 9.33
C LEU A 110 -7.16 -9.77 8.91
N ASN A 111 -7.03 -9.51 7.61
CA ASN A 111 -6.37 -8.28 7.12
C ASN A 111 -7.24 -7.02 7.22
N ARG A 112 -8.56 -7.14 7.42
CA ARG A 112 -9.51 -6.02 7.35
C ARG A 112 -10.27 -5.74 8.65
N LEU A 113 -10.52 -6.78 9.46
CA LEU A 113 -11.29 -6.71 10.71
C LEU A 113 -10.40 -6.88 11.95
N ALA A 114 -9.33 -7.67 11.89
CA ALA A 114 -8.30 -7.61 12.92
C ALA A 114 -7.42 -6.36 12.66
N TYR A 115 -7.02 -5.65 13.73
CA TYR A 115 -6.46 -4.28 13.74
C TYR A 115 -6.51 -3.56 12.37
N GLY A 116 -7.72 -3.16 12.00
CA GLY A 116 -8.01 -2.46 10.77
C GLY A 116 -7.64 -0.97 10.85
N PRO A 117 -7.81 -0.21 9.74
CA PRO A 117 -7.67 1.24 9.74
C PRO A 117 -8.55 1.82 10.84
N THR A 118 -8.00 2.77 11.60
CA THR A 118 -8.79 3.49 12.60
C THR A 118 -9.99 4.17 11.91
N PRO A 119 -11.09 4.41 12.62
CA PRO A 119 -12.23 5.15 12.06
C PRO A 119 -11.80 6.47 11.39
N ASP A 120 -10.79 7.14 11.95
CA ASP A 120 -10.20 8.38 11.43
C ASP A 120 -9.50 8.17 10.08
N GLU A 121 -8.74 7.08 9.92
CA GLU A 121 -8.10 6.72 8.66
C GLU A 121 -9.14 6.43 7.57
N LEU A 122 -10.24 5.78 7.95
CA LEU A 122 -11.35 5.49 7.04
C LEU A 122 -12.08 6.76 6.59
N GLU A 123 -12.26 7.73 7.49
CA GLU A 123 -12.84 9.03 7.16
C GLU A 123 -11.91 9.84 6.24
N ARG A 124 -10.60 9.85 6.52
CA ARG A 124 -9.57 10.46 5.66
C ARG A 124 -9.61 9.90 4.25
N VAL A 125 -9.51 8.57 4.10
CA VAL A 125 -9.47 7.92 2.78
C VAL A 125 -10.80 8.12 2.03
N ARG A 126 -11.94 8.17 2.72
CA ARG A 126 -13.23 8.51 2.08
C ARG A 126 -13.28 9.95 1.57
N ALA A 127 -12.70 10.89 2.32
CA ALA A 127 -12.69 12.30 1.95
C ALA A 127 -11.76 12.58 0.74
N MET A 128 -10.58 11.96 0.71
CA MET A 128 -9.58 12.16 -0.36
C MET A 128 -9.76 11.23 -1.57
N GLY A 129 -10.40 10.07 -1.37
CA GLY A 129 -10.55 9.04 -2.39
C GLY A 129 -9.38 8.04 -2.42
N PRO A 130 -9.63 6.76 -2.79
CA PRO A 130 -8.61 5.71 -2.75
C PRO A 130 -7.40 5.95 -3.65
N ASP A 131 -7.59 6.56 -4.83
CA ASP A 131 -6.52 6.78 -5.81
C ASP A 131 -5.46 7.76 -5.29
N ILE A 132 -5.90 8.82 -4.58
CA ILE A 132 -4.98 9.79 -3.96
C ILE A 132 -4.22 9.14 -2.82
N TYR A 133 -4.90 8.33 -2.00
CA TYR A 133 -4.24 7.59 -0.92
C TYR A 133 -3.17 6.64 -1.48
N ILE A 134 -3.45 5.93 -2.58
CA ILE A 134 -2.46 5.05 -3.22
C ILE A 134 -1.26 5.86 -3.75
N GLN A 135 -1.49 7.05 -4.32
CA GLN A 135 -0.40 7.91 -4.76
C GLN A 135 0.47 8.40 -3.59
N GLU A 136 -0.13 8.78 -2.46
CA GLU A 136 0.61 9.11 -1.23
C GLU A 136 1.45 7.93 -0.75
N GLN A 137 0.90 6.71 -0.74
CA GLN A 137 1.64 5.51 -0.32
C GLN A 137 2.77 5.12 -1.29
N LEU A 138 2.71 5.51 -2.56
CA LEU A 138 3.76 5.28 -3.56
C LEU A 138 4.88 6.34 -3.53
N ALA A 139 4.67 7.45 -2.83
CA ALA A 139 5.64 8.53 -2.61
C ALA A 139 5.77 8.82 -1.10
N PRO A 140 6.27 7.85 -0.30
CA PRO A 140 6.31 7.96 1.15
C PRO A 140 7.09 9.18 1.66
N GLU A 141 8.06 9.65 0.90
CA GLU A 141 8.85 10.84 1.21
C GLU A 141 8.05 12.16 1.18
N GLN A 142 6.84 12.15 0.64
CA GLN A 142 5.95 13.31 0.59
C GLN A 142 4.88 13.30 1.69
N ILE A 143 4.81 12.22 2.47
CA ILE A 143 3.85 12.12 3.57
C ILE A 143 4.35 13.00 4.71
N ASP A 144 3.50 13.91 5.17
CA ASP A 144 3.77 14.71 6.36
C ASP A 144 3.70 13.80 7.59
N GLU A 145 4.84 13.58 8.24
CA GLU A 145 4.99 12.74 9.43
C GLU A 145 4.88 13.53 10.75
N ASN A 146 4.38 14.77 10.73
CA ASN A 146 4.19 15.50 11.97
C ASN A 146 3.15 14.81 12.86
N LEU A 147 3.46 14.69 14.15
CA LEU A 147 2.47 14.29 15.13
C LEU A 147 1.66 15.52 15.52
N SER A 148 0.36 15.37 15.79
CA SER A 148 -0.48 16.51 16.20
C SER A 148 -0.01 17.22 17.48
N ILE A 149 0.95 16.63 18.22
CA ILE A 149 1.62 17.25 19.38
C ILE A 149 2.76 18.22 18.98
N ASP A 150 3.27 18.12 17.75
CA ASP A 150 4.37 18.94 17.23
C ASP A 150 3.90 20.32 16.74
N ASP A 151 2.60 20.49 16.46
CA ASP A 151 2.04 21.77 16.03
C ASP A 151 1.59 22.62 17.24
N VAL A 152 2.56 23.12 18.00
CA VAL A 152 2.30 24.23 18.94
C VAL A 152 2.19 25.51 18.12
N THR A 153 0.96 25.94 17.83
CA THR A 153 0.69 27.23 17.18
C THR A 153 1.22 28.39 18.05
N THR A 154 2.46 28.79 17.82
CA THR A 154 3.08 29.96 18.43
C THR A 154 2.82 31.20 17.56
N ASN A 155 1.54 31.54 17.37
CA ASN A 155 1.18 32.83 16.79
C ASN A 155 1.32 33.91 17.87
N PHE A 156 2.57 34.20 18.15
CA PHE A 156 3.01 35.00 19.28
C PHE A 156 3.61 36.26 18.67
N GLY A 157 2.76 37.30 18.55
CA GLY A 157 3.15 38.59 17.96
C GLY A 157 4.42 39.21 18.57
N SER A 158 4.97 40.20 17.86
CA SER A 158 6.21 40.90 18.21
C SER A 158 6.17 41.51 19.64
N GLY A 159 6.97 41.00 20.57
CA GLY A 159 7.16 41.58 21.91
C GLY A 159 7.52 40.57 23.00
N TRP A 160 7.67 41.04 24.24
CA TRP A 160 7.77 40.20 25.44
C TRP A 160 6.45 39.48 25.71
N GLN A 161 6.52 38.23 26.14
CA GLN A 161 5.34 37.39 26.30
C GLN A 161 5.34 36.66 27.63
N TYR A 162 4.16 36.63 28.25
CA TYR A 162 3.94 35.96 29.52
C TYR A 162 3.33 34.57 29.29
N PHE A 163 3.96 33.56 29.87
CA PHE A 163 3.52 32.17 29.83
C PHE A 163 3.22 31.67 31.24
N THR A 164 2.10 30.96 31.40
CA THR A 164 1.75 30.28 32.65
C THR A 164 1.38 28.83 32.34
N ALA A 165 1.96 27.89 33.09
CA ALA A 165 1.67 26.47 33.02
C ALA A 165 1.33 25.95 34.42
N THR A 166 0.27 25.16 34.54
CA THR A 166 -0.13 24.52 35.79
C THR A 166 -0.04 23.00 35.64
N GLY A 167 0.36 22.31 36.70
CA GLY A 167 0.54 20.86 36.66
C GLY A 167 1.22 20.33 37.92
N ASN A 168 1.36 19.02 37.99
CA ASN A 168 2.02 18.35 39.11
C ASN A 168 3.52 18.23 38.80
N ALA A 169 4.37 18.99 39.51
CA ALA A 169 5.81 18.93 39.32
C ALA A 169 6.36 17.59 39.86
N SER A 170 6.94 16.77 38.98
CA SER A 170 7.53 15.47 39.33
C SER A 170 9.06 15.44 39.28
N SER A 171 9.69 16.56 38.92
CA SER A 171 11.15 16.70 38.74
C SER A 171 11.63 18.08 39.21
N THR A 172 12.93 18.20 39.48
CA THR A 172 13.59 19.45 39.87
C THR A 172 14.07 20.31 38.69
N ASN A 173 14.02 19.78 37.46
CA ASN A 173 14.58 20.44 36.29
C ASN A 173 13.47 20.99 35.38
N LEU A 174 13.58 22.26 35.00
CA LEU A 174 12.79 22.90 33.94
C LEU A 174 13.60 22.89 32.65
N TYR A 175 13.02 22.36 31.57
CA TYR A 175 13.62 22.37 30.24
C TYR A 175 12.85 23.32 29.33
N ILE A 176 13.57 24.19 28.63
CA ILE A 176 13.04 25.10 27.60
C ILE A 176 13.81 24.79 26.32
N TYR A 177 13.08 24.45 25.26
CA TYR A 177 13.65 24.06 23.98
C TYR A 177 13.28 25.07 22.90
N LEU A 178 14.22 25.38 22.01
CA LEU A 178 13.95 26.11 20.78
C LEU A 178 13.71 25.10 19.66
N ASN A 179 12.66 25.34 18.89
CA ASN A 179 12.33 24.55 17.70
C ASN A 179 13.16 24.96 16.47
N THR A 180 13.86 26.10 16.54
CA THR A 180 14.72 26.62 15.48
C THR A 180 16.01 27.18 16.08
N PRO A 181 17.14 27.19 15.33
CA PRO A 181 18.37 27.82 15.78
C PRO A 181 18.19 29.32 16.03
N GLY A 182 18.64 29.80 17.19
CA GLY A 182 18.58 31.22 17.54
C GLY A 182 18.84 31.47 19.02
N ASP A 183 18.71 32.72 19.40
CA ASP A 183 18.80 33.18 20.79
C ASP A 183 17.40 33.29 21.40
N CYS A 184 17.29 32.97 22.69
CA CYS A 184 16.08 33.22 23.47
C CYS A 184 16.41 34.07 24.70
N PHE A 185 15.52 35.01 25.00
CA PHE A 185 15.60 35.85 26.19
C PHE A 185 14.47 35.44 27.13
N VAL A 186 14.81 35.16 28.37
CA VAL A 186 13.86 34.82 29.43
C VAL A 186 13.96 35.93 30.48
N ASP A 187 12.82 36.51 30.82
CA ASP A 187 12.69 37.49 31.89
C ASP A 187 11.69 36.97 32.91
N ASP A 188 12.09 37.01 34.19
CA ASP A 188 11.39 36.50 35.36
C ASP A 188 10.83 35.06 35.29
N ILE A 189 11.29 34.17 36.18
CA ILE A 189 10.76 32.81 36.34
C ILE A 189 10.22 32.67 37.76
N GLN A 190 8.94 32.30 37.88
CA GLN A 190 8.30 32.05 39.17
C GLN A 190 7.71 30.65 39.24
N PHE A 191 8.07 29.90 40.28
CA PHE A 191 7.41 28.65 40.66
C PHE A 191 6.51 28.92 41.86
N VAL A 192 5.23 28.57 41.73
CA VAL A 192 4.26 28.67 42.82
C VAL A 192 3.65 27.30 43.09
N ALA A 193 3.57 26.92 44.37
CA ALA A 193 2.78 25.77 44.77
C ALA A 193 1.29 26.15 44.77
N GLY A 194 0.42 25.22 44.40
CA GLY A 194 -1.04 25.38 44.52
C GLY A 194 -1.75 25.90 43.27
N ALA A 195 -3.03 26.24 43.41
CA ALA A 195 -3.95 26.40 42.29
C ALA A 195 -3.97 27.81 41.66
N ASN A 196 -3.33 28.80 42.29
CA ASN A 196 -3.36 30.20 41.85
C ASN A 196 -2.00 30.64 41.27
N PRO A 197 -1.86 30.79 39.94
CA PRO A 197 -0.65 31.29 39.30
C PRO A 197 -0.22 32.67 39.85
N GLY A 198 1.09 32.90 39.97
CA GLY A 198 1.69 34.17 40.43
C GLY A 198 1.60 34.47 41.94
N VAL A 199 0.68 33.82 42.66
CA VAL A 199 0.47 34.04 44.11
C VAL A 199 0.91 32.82 44.94
N GLY A 200 0.57 31.62 44.49
CA GLY A 200 0.80 30.38 45.22
C GLY A 200 -0.13 30.12 46.40
N VAL A 201 0.15 29.06 47.16
CA VAL A 201 -0.45 28.79 48.47
C VAL A 201 0.51 29.26 49.57
N THR A 202 -0.03 29.98 50.54
CA THR A 202 0.65 30.29 51.82
C THR A 202 0.94 29.03 52.61
#